data_AF-A0A0D0E062-F1
#
_entry.id   AF-A0A0D0E062-F1
#
_cell.length_a   1.000
_cell.length_b   1.000
_cell.length_c   1.000
_cell.angle_alpha   90.00
_cell.angle_beta   90.00
_cell.angle_gamma   90.00
#
_symmetry.space_group_name_H-M   'P 1'
#
loop_
_entity.id
_entity.type
_entity.pdbx_description
1 polymer ?
#
loop_
_entity_poly.entity_id
_entity_poly.type
_entity_poly.pdbx_seq_one_letter_code
_entity_poly.pdbx_strand_id
1 'polypeptide(L)' 'QGFSVLFLPKFHFKLNFIEQCWGYAKWLYHCYPPSSKDVDLEQNVIQALNSVPLESMQKSALSYLFVATII' A
#
# COMPACT_ATOMS: atom_id res chain seq x y z
N GLN A 1 -21.92 -15.98 0.02
CA GLN A 1 -20.52 -16.41 -0.16
C GLN A 1 -19.83 -16.39 1.18
N GLY A 2 -18.97 -17.36 1.47
CA GLY A 2 -18.08 -17.33 2.64
C GLY A 2 -16.74 -16.71 2.27
N PHE A 3 -16.24 -15.77 3.06
CA PHE A 3 -14.93 -15.15 2.86
C PHE A 3 -14.08 -15.38 4.11
N SER A 4 -12.80 -15.74 3.91
CA SER A 4 -11.82 -15.75 4.98
C SER A 4 -11.38 -14.33 5.28
N VAL A 5 -11.49 -13.90 6.54
CA VAL A 5 -11.14 -12.55 6.97
C VAL A 5 -9.82 -12.58 7.74
N LEU A 6 -8.90 -11.71 7.36
CA LEU A 6 -7.65 -11.50 8.09
C LEU A 6 -7.84 -10.36 9.10
N PHE A 7 -7.71 -10.66 10.39
CA PHE A 7 -7.78 -9.65 11.44
C PHE A 7 -6.40 -9.07 11.71
N LEU A 8 -6.21 -7.79 11.36
CA LEU A 8 -4.98 -7.07 11.64
C LEU A 8 -5.08 -6.37 13.01
N PRO A 9 -4.01 -6.41 13.84
CA PRO A 9 -3.95 -5.65 15.09
C PRO A 9 -4.17 -4.15 14.86
N LYS A 10 -5.02 -3.53 15.68
CA LYS A 10 -5.27 -2.08 15.60
C LYS A 10 -3.97 -1.30 15.89
N PHE A 11 -3.75 -0.22 15.13
CA PHE A 11 -2.59 0.68 15.22
C PHE A 11 -1.24 0.13 14.74
N HIS A 12 -1.21 -1.04 14.11
CA HIS A 12 -0.03 -1.55 13.44
C HIS A 12 -0.08 -1.28 11.93
N PHE A 13 -0.03 0.00 11.55
CA PHE A 13 -0.08 0.40 10.13
C PHE A 13 1.04 -0.25 9.30
N LYS A 14 2.17 -0.57 9.93
CA LYS A 14 3.28 -1.32 9.32
C LYS A 14 2.93 -2.76 8.96
N LEU A 15 1.85 -3.34 9.50
CA LEU A 15 1.38 -4.68 9.14
C LEU A 15 0.24 -4.64 8.11
N ASN A 16 -0.37 -3.47 7.90
CA ASN A 16 -1.38 -3.30 6.87
C ASN A 16 -0.71 -3.05 5.52
N PHE A 17 -0.76 -4.07 4.68
CA PHE A 17 -0.22 -4.04 3.33
C PHE A 17 -0.74 -2.85 2.51
N ILE A 18 -2.03 -2.53 2.62
CA ILE A 18 -2.66 -1.43 1.88
C ILE A 18 -2.05 -0.07 2.29
N GLU A 19 -1.79 0.14 3.57
CA GLU A 19 -1.17 1.37 4.08
C GLU A 19 0.27 1.53 3.57
N GLN A 20 1.03 0.44 3.45
CA GLN A 20 2.39 0.49 2.90
C GLN A 20 2.37 0.89 1.42
N CYS A 21 1.48 0.32 0.62
CA CYS A 21 1.32 0.69 -0.79
C CYS A 21 0.96 2.17 -0.93
N TRP A 22 -0.02 2.64 -0.16
CA TRP A 22 -0.41 4.04 -0.17
C TRP A 22 0.71 4.96 0.29
N GLY A 23 1.51 4.55 1.27
CA GLY A 23 2.69 5.31 1.71
C GLY A 23 3.69 5.52 0.58
N TYR A 24 4.05 4.45 -0.14
CA TYR A 24 4.96 4.53 -1.28
C TYR A 24 4.39 5.35 -2.43
N ALA A 25 3.14 5.08 -2.82
CA ALA A 25 2.48 5.79 -3.91
C ALA A 25 2.35 7.29 -3.61
N LYS A 26 2.00 7.68 -2.37
CA LYS A 26 1.95 9.11 -1.98
C LYS A 26 3.32 9.77 -2.03
N TRP A 27 4.38 9.07 -1.62
CA TRP A 27 5.73 9.58 -1.72
C TRP A 27 6.12 9.83 -3.18
N LEU A 28 5.84 8.88 -4.08
CA LEU A 28 6.14 9.06 -5.50
C LEU A 28 5.22 10.10 -6.14
N TYR A 29 3.95 10.17 -5.73
CA TYR A 29 2.98 11.17 -6.20
C TYR A 29 3.52 12.60 -6.03
N HIS A 30 4.19 12.90 -4.92
CA HIS A 30 4.82 14.20 -4.67
C HIS A 30 5.96 14.55 -5.63
N CYS A 31 6.51 13.57 -6.36
CA CYS A 31 7.52 13.81 -7.38
C CYS A 31 6.93 14.14 -8.76
N TYR A 32 5.62 13.97 -8.97
CA TYR A 32 4.97 14.32 -10.23
C TYR A 32 4.74 15.83 -10.35
N PRO A 33 4.57 16.35 -11.59
CA PRO A 33 4.26 17.75 -11.81
C PRO A 33 2.93 18.14 -11.14
N PRO A 34 2.84 19.33 -10.51
CA PRO A 34 1.57 19.84 -10.04
C PRO A 34 0.65 20.14 -11.23
N SER A 35 -0.63 19.80 -11.12
CA SER A 35 -1.66 20.15 -12.09
C SER A 35 -2.92 20.66 -11.40
N SER A 36 -3.69 21.49 -12.10
CA SER A 36 -5.02 21.94 -11.69
C SER A 36 -6.15 21.15 -12.35
N LYS A 37 -5.82 20.19 -13.22
CA LYS A 37 -6.80 19.36 -13.93
C LYS A 37 -6.94 18.01 -13.25
N ASP A 38 -8.17 17.64 -12.91
CA ASP A 38 -8.48 16.36 -12.26
C ASP A 38 -7.96 15.16 -13.06
N VAL A 39 -8.02 15.22 -14.40
CA VAL A 39 -7.53 14.14 -15.29
C VAL A 39 -6.04 13.88 -15.09
N ASP A 40 -5.24 14.93 -14.95
CA ASP A 40 -3.79 14.80 -14.75
C ASP A 40 -3.50 14.23 -13.35
N LEU A 41 -4.28 14.67 -12.34
CA LEU A 41 -4.15 14.18 -10.96
C LEU A 41 -4.50 12.69 -10.86
N GLU A 42 -5.59 12.26 -11.52
CA GLU A 42 -6.02 10.86 -11.58
C GLU A 42 -4.94 10.00 -12.25
N GLN A 43 -4.41 10.44 -13.39
CA GLN A 43 -3.33 9.74 -14.09
C GLN A 43 -2.07 9.63 -13.22
N ASN A 44 -1.68 10.69 -12.52
CA ASN A 44 -0.54 10.69 -11.61
C ASN A 44 -0.75 9.71 -10.45
N VAL A 45 -1.96 9.63 -9.87
CA VAL A 45 -2.28 8.65 -8.81
C VAL A 45 -2.19 7.22 -9.35
N ILE A 46 -2.76 6.95 -10.53
CA ILE A 46 -2.71 5.62 -11.15
C ILE A 46 -1.26 5.21 -11.45
N GLN A 47 -0.46 6.11 -12.02
CA GLN A 47 0.96 5.85 -12.29
C GLN A 47 1.73 5.60 -11.00
N ALA A 48 1.49 6.39 -9.95
CA ALA A 48 2.13 6.21 -8.66
C ALA A 48 1.76 4.87 -8.01
N LEU A 49 0.49 4.45 -8.09
CA LEU A 49 0.07 3.14 -7.58
C LEU A 49 0.67 1.98 -8.38
N ASN A 50 0.74 2.09 -9.71
CA ASN A 50 1.35 1.07 -10.58
C ASN A 50 2.86 0.93 -10.40
N SER A 51 3.52 1.94 -9.85
CA SER A 51 4.96 1.92 -9.57
C SER A 51 5.34 1.13 -8.31
N VAL A 52 4.36 0.78 -7.46
CA VAL A 52 4.62 0.10 -6.20
C VAL A 52 5.28 -1.26 -6.47
N PRO A 53 6.50 -1.52 -5.96
CA PRO A 53 7.19 -2.78 -6.24
C PRO A 53 6.43 -3.98 -5.66
N LEU A 54 6.27 -5.03 -6.46
CA LEU A 54 5.68 -6.30 -6.02
C LEU A 54 6.41 -6.89 -4.80
N GLU A 55 7.74 -6.72 -4.75
CA GLU A 55 8.57 -7.18 -3.64
C GLU A 55 8.15 -6.53 -2.30
N SER A 56 7.80 -5.24 -2.32
CA SER A 56 7.27 -4.54 -1.14
C SER A 56 5.97 -5.17 -0.66
N MET A 57 5.13 -5.61 -1.60
CA MET A 57 3.88 -6.30 -1.29
C MET A 57 4.11 -7.66 -0.62
N GLN A 58 5.07 -8.42 -1.15
CA GLN A 58 5.42 -9.73 -0.63
C GLN A 58 6.06 -9.65 0.77
N LYS A 59 6.92 -8.65 1.02
CA LYS A 59 7.55 -8.44 2.33
C LYS A 59 6.52 -8.15 3.43
N SER A 60 5.45 -7.42 3.12
CA SER A 60 4.37 -7.17 4.08
C SER A 60 3.66 -8.47 4.47
N ALA A 61 3.39 -9.36 3.52
CA ALA A 61 2.72 -10.64 3.78
C ALA A 61 3.60 -11.58 4.62
N LEU A 62 4.90 -11.67 4.31
CA LEU A 62 5.86 -12.46 5.08
C LEU A 62 6.05 -11.92 6.49
N SER A 63 6.10 -10.59 6.65
CA SER A 63 6.23 -9.94 7.96
C SER A 63 5.01 -10.23 8.84
N TYR A 64 3.80 -10.26 8.27
CA TYR A 64 2.59 -10.66 8.98
C TYR A 64 2.66 -12.11 9.46
N LEU A 65 3.06 -13.05 8.60
CA LEU A 65 3.20 -14.47 8.97
C LEU A 65 4.22 -14.66 10.10
N PHE A 66 5.34 -13.95 10.07
CA PHE A 66 6.34 -13.98 11.13
C PHE A 66 5.77 -13.47 12.46
N VAL A 67 5.08 -12.34 12.45
CA VAL A 67 4.43 -11.79 13.66
C VAL A 67 3.33 -12.74 14.17
N ALA A 68 2.51 -13.30 13.29
CA ALA A 68 1.43 -14.23 13.65
C ALA A 68 1.92 -15.60 14.15
N THR A 69 3.19 -15.95 13.92
CA THR A 69 3.79 -17.20 14.43
C THR A 69 4.52 -17.00 15.77
N ILE A 70 4.85 -15.76 16.13
CA ILE A 70 5.59 -15.42 17.35
C ILE A 70 4.66 -14.94 18.48
N ILE A 71 3.42 -14.54 18.16
CA ILE A 71 2.35 -14.24 19.13
C ILE A 71 1.50 -15.48 19.32
#